data_AF-A0A934T9P1-F1
#
_entry.id   AF-A0A934T9P1-F1
#
_cell.length_a   1.000
_cell.length_b   1.000
_cell.length_c   1.000
_cell.angle_alpha   90.00
_cell.angle_beta   90.00
_cell.angle_gamma   90.00
#
_symmetry.space_group_name_H-M   'P 1'
#
loop_
_entity.id
_entity.type
_entity.pdbx_description
1 polymer ?
#
loop_
_entity_poly.entity_id
_entity_poly.type
_entity_poly.pdbx_seq_one_letter_code
_entity_poly.pdbx_strand_id
1 'polypeptide(L)'
;MADEIVNGFNNTRYIECAIKLLENNYNTESLYILAGLDCEDSLVLKKYFEKVLSELDVVPETDNEKLINIFALKTVRDVIDCRMTPDEGLANMVKIANLDYLNKYIEFIYISDDIYSIEHGGTPYYFPELSTDKIDELIKNEFFIFYEAERKGIYEKVKNYIYCKKCSSLQEPVLKKKRFRNIQYYACSNCGSDNIAYNSSSICTEKIIEFLKIN
;
A
#
# COMPACT_ATOMS: atom_id res chain seq x y z
N MET A 1 -12.30 8.64 -8.94
CA MET A 1 -12.00 7.37 -9.66
C MET A 1 -11.24 6.38 -8.80
N ALA A 2 -9.93 6.54 -8.57
CA ALA A 2 -9.14 5.59 -7.77
C ALA A 2 -9.71 5.35 -6.37
N ASP A 3 -10.11 6.43 -5.71
CA ASP A 3 -10.76 6.35 -4.40
C ASP A 3 -12.15 5.67 -4.43
N GLU A 4 -12.91 5.81 -5.51
CA GLU A 4 -14.24 5.20 -5.64
C GLU A 4 -14.14 3.68 -5.71
N ILE A 5 -13.06 3.14 -6.28
CA ILE A 5 -12.79 1.70 -6.29
C ILE A 5 -12.59 1.18 -4.86
N VAL A 6 -11.93 1.96 -4.00
CA VAL A 6 -11.54 1.52 -2.66
C VAL A 6 -12.60 1.81 -1.60
N ASN A 7 -13.22 2.99 -1.66
CA ASN A 7 -14.13 3.50 -0.64
C ASN A 7 -15.59 3.60 -1.12
N GLY A 8 -15.87 3.26 -2.38
CA GLY A 8 -17.19 3.45 -2.98
C GLY A 8 -17.47 4.89 -3.39
N PHE A 9 -18.63 5.10 -4.00
CA PHE A 9 -19.05 6.43 -4.47
C PHE A 9 -19.35 7.38 -3.31
N ASN A 10 -18.81 8.61 -3.39
CA ASN A 10 -19.02 9.64 -2.38
C ASN A 10 -19.16 11.02 -3.03
N ASN A 11 -20.36 11.61 -2.91
CA ASN A 11 -20.72 12.89 -3.53
C ASN A 11 -19.78 14.03 -3.11
N THR A 12 -19.45 14.10 -1.81
CA THR A 12 -18.62 15.16 -1.23
C THR A 12 -17.25 15.21 -1.90
N ARG A 13 -16.68 14.06 -2.27
CA ARG A 13 -15.34 14.01 -2.87
C ARG A 13 -15.28 14.58 -4.27
N TYR A 14 -16.36 14.48 -5.04
CA TYR A 14 -16.45 15.11 -6.36
C TYR A 14 -16.49 16.63 -6.24
N ILE A 15 -17.26 17.13 -5.27
CA ILE A 15 -17.39 18.57 -4.97
C ILE A 15 -16.05 19.12 -4.44
N GLU A 16 -15.43 18.45 -3.47
CA GLU A 16 -14.11 18.83 -2.94
C GLU A 16 -13.03 18.85 -4.03
N CYS A 17 -13.07 17.90 -4.96
CA CYS A 17 -12.16 17.88 -6.11
C CYS A 17 -12.38 19.12 -6.99
N ALA A 18 -13.63 19.47 -7.29
CA ALA A 18 -13.96 20.66 -8.07
C ALA A 18 -13.47 21.95 -7.38
N ILE A 19 -13.70 22.09 -6.08
CA ILE A 19 -13.23 23.23 -5.28
C ILE A 19 -11.71 23.35 -5.35
N LYS A 20 -10.98 22.25 -5.15
CA LYS A 20 -9.50 22.26 -5.22
C LYS A 20 -9.00 22.64 -6.62
N LEU A 21 -9.65 22.16 -7.68
CA LEU A 21 -9.27 22.53 -9.05
C LEU A 21 -9.48 24.04 -9.29
N LEU A 22 -10.59 24.59 -8.82
CA LEU A 22 -10.85 26.04 -8.88
C LEU A 22 -9.80 26.84 -8.08
N GLU A 23 -9.45 26.42 -6.87
CA GLU A 23 -8.38 27.03 -6.05
C GLU A 23 -7.01 27.01 -6.73
N ASN A 24 -6.76 26.03 -7.60
CA ASN A 24 -5.54 25.92 -8.40
C ASN A 24 -5.63 26.64 -9.76
N ASN A 25 -6.60 27.54 -9.94
CA ASN A 25 -6.84 28.34 -11.15
C ASN A 25 -7.28 27.55 -12.40
N TYR A 26 -7.75 26.31 -12.23
CA TYR A 26 -8.46 25.62 -13.32
C TYR A 26 -9.89 26.16 -13.39
N ASN A 27 -10.20 26.87 -14.47
CA ASN A 27 -11.46 27.60 -14.62
C ASN A 27 -12.24 27.06 -15.81
N THR A 28 -13.27 26.26 -15.54
CA THR A 28 -14.21 25.78 -16.56
C THR A 28 -15.64 25.89 -16.06
N GLU A 29 -16.61 26.05 -16.96
CA GLU A 29 -18.03 26.18 -16.57
C GLU A 29 -18.50 24.94 -15.79
N SER A 30 -18.11 23.75 -16.23
CA SER A 30 -18.49 22.51 -15.55
C SER A 30 -17.88 22.38 -14.15
N LEU A 31 -16.72 22.99 -13.87
CA LEU A 31 -16.12 23.02 -12.53
C LEU A 31 -16.95 23.88 -11.57
N TYR A 32 -17.38 25.07 -11.99
CA TYR A 32 -18.24 25.94 -11.19
C TYR A 32 -19.57 25.28 -10.87
N ILE A 33 -20.17 24.59 -11.86
CA ILE A 33 -21.41 23.84 -11.64
C ILE A 33 -21.16 22.71 -10.64
N LEU A 34 -20.14 21.88 -10.85
CA LEU A 34 -19.83 20.74 -9.99
C LEU A 34 -19.55 21.16 -8.54
N ALA A 35 -18.85 22.26 -8.32
CA ALA A 35 -18.55 22.79 -6.98
C ALA A 35 -19.79 23.37 -6.26
N GLY A 36 -20.81 23.77 -7.01
CA GLY A 36 -22.07 24.31 -6.48
C GLY A 36 -23.20 23.28 -6.34
N LEU A 37 -22.97 22.00 -6.68
CA LEU A 37 -23.98 20.96 -6.52
C LEU A 37 -24.17 20.63 -5.04
N ASP A 38 -25.35 20.91 -4.51
CA ASP A 38 -25.74 20.51 -3.16
C ASP A 38 -26.23 19.06 -3.19
N CYS A 39 -25.36 18.10 -2.84
CA CYS A 39 -25.68 16.69 -2.58
C CYS A 39 -26.53 15.97 -3.65
N GLU A 40 -26.55 16.45 -4.90
CA GLU A 40 -27.42 15.94 -5.97
C GLU A 40 -27.20 14.46 -6.31
N ASP A 41 -28.14 13.92 -7.09
CA ASP A 41 -28.11 12.58 -7.73
C ASP A 41 -26.71 12.22 -8.27
N SER A 42 -26.24 11.02 -7.92
CA SER A 42 -24.92 10.49 -8.31
C SER A 42 -24.68 10.51 -9.82
N LEU A 43 -25.74 10.39 -10.63
CA LEU A 43 -25.67 10.46 -12.09
C LEU A 43 -25.35 11.88 -12.57
N VAL A 44 -25.89 12.90 -11.90
CA VAL A 44 -25.64 14.31 -12.26
C VAL A 44 -24.20 14.68 -11.92
N LEU A 45 -23.74 14.30 -10.73
CA LEU A 45 -22.35 14.49 -10.30
C LEU A 45 -21.37 13.86 -11.28
N LYS A 46 -21.59 12.58 -11.65
CA LYS A 46 -20.73 11.87 -12.59
C LYS A 46 -20.71 12.52 -13.97
N LYS A 47 -21.87 12.94 -14.48
CA LYS A 47 -21.98 13.66 -15.76
C LYS A 47 -21.15 14.94 -15.77
N TYR A 48 -21.23 15.77 -14.73
CA TYR A 48 -20.44 17.01 -14.67
C TYR A 48 -18.95 16.73 -14.45
N PHE A 49 -18.61 15.70 -13.68
CA PHE A 49 -17.22 15.28 -13.55
C PHE A 49 -16.62 14.84 -14.90
N GLU A 50 -17.33 14.04 -15.69
CA GLU A 50 -16.89 13.65 -17.03
C GLU A 50 -16.72 14.86 -17.97
N LYS A 51 -17.61 15.86 -17.88
CA LYS A 51 -17.43 17.12 -18.62
C LYS A 51 -16.17 17.88 -18.18
N VAL A 52 -15.92 17.99 -16.88
CA VAL A 52 -14.70 18.62 -16.36
C VAL A 52 -13.45 17.92 -16.91
N LEU A 53 -13.42 16.57 -16.92
CA LEU A 53 -12.30 15.82 -17.50
C LEU A 53 -12.12 16.15 -18.98
N SER A 54 -13.20 16.20 -19.76
CA SER A 54 -13.16 16.55 -21.18
C SER A 54 -12.69 18.00 -21.42
N GLU A 55 -13.13 18.96 -20.60
CA GLU A 55 -12.76 20.38 -20.73
C GLU A 55 -11.29 20.62 -20.35
N LEU A 56 -10.75 19.82 -19.42
CA LEU A 56 -9.36 19.86 -18.99
C LEU A 56 -8.42 18.98 -19.84
N ASP A 57 -8.93 18.33 -20.90
CA ASP A 57 -8.21 17.38 -21.75
C ASP A 57 -7.54 16.24 -20.92
N VAL A 58 -8.23 15.80 -19.87
CA VAL A 58 -7.78 14.70 -19.00
C VAL A 58 -8.39 13.40 -19.48
N VAL A 59 -7.55 12.49 -19.96
CA VAL A 59 -7.95 11.11 -20.23
C VAL A 59 -7.92 10.33 -18.91
N PRO A 60 -9.07 9.82 -18.43
CA PRO A 60 -9.10 9.04 -17.20
C PRO A 60 -8.36 7.71 -17.37
N GLU A 61 -7.55 7.33 -16.37
CA GLU A 61 -7.06 5.96 -16.27
C GLU A 61 -8.24 5.02 -15.98
N THR A 62 -8.29 3.91 -16.72
CA THR A 62 -9.38 2.91 -16.66
C THR A 62 -8.91 1.57 -16.14
N ASP A 63 -7.60 1.35 -16.07
CA ASP A 63 -7.01 0.14 -15.51
C ASP A 63 -7.14 0.16 -13.97
N ASN A 64 -7.96 -0.75 -13.45
CA ASN A 64 -8.22 -0.86 -12.02
C ASN A 64 -6.94 -1.11 -11.20
N GLU A 65 -6.00 -1.91 -11.71
CA GLU A 65 -4.76 -2.21 -10.99
C GLU A 65 -3.92 -0.93 -10.83
N LYS A 66 -3.81 -0.14 -11.91
CA LYS A 66 -3.12 1.15 -11.85
C LYS A 66 -3.84 2.14 -10.96
N LEU A 67 -5.16 2.20 -11.00
CA LEU A 67 -5.95 3.08 -10.14
C LEU A 67 -5.77 2.72 -8.67
N ILE A 68 -5.77 1.43 -8.33
CA ILE A 68 -5.47 0.94 -6.98
C ILE A 68 -4.07 1.35 -6.56
N ASN A 69 -3.07 1.19 -7.44
CA ASN A 69 -1.70 1.62 -7.14
C ASN A 69 -1.58 3.13 -6.92
N ILE A 70 -2.29 3.94 -7.73
CA ILE A 70 -2.36 5.41 -7.55
C ILE A 70 -2.96 5.74 -6.18
N PHE A 71 -4.03 5.05 -5.76
CA PHE A 71 -4.66 5.27 -4.47
C PHE A 71 -3.74 4.86 -3.30
N ALA A 72 -3.06 3.72 -3.42
CA ALA A 72 -2.07 3.26 -2.44
C ALA A 72 -0.96 4.29 -2.25
N LEU A 73 -0.34 4.75 -3.35
CA LEU A 73 0.73 5.75 -3.32
C LEU A 73 0.27 7.09 -2.75
N LYS A 74 -0.97 7.52 -3.04
CA LYS A 74 -1.54 8.72 -2.42
C LYS A 74 -1.69 8.53 -0.91
N THR A 75 -2.26 7.42 -0.47
CA THR A 75 -2.46 7.10 0.96
C THR A 75 -1.13 7.14 1.70
N VAL A 76 -0.11 6.48 1.15
CA VAL A 76 1.24 6.44 1.70
C VAL A 76 1.84 7.83 1.84
N ARG A 77 1.74 8.68 0.80
CA ARG A 77 2.20 10.07 0.86
C ARG A 77 1.45 10.88 1.90
N ASP A 78 0.13 10.71 2.00
CA ASP A 78 -0.66 11.46 2.98
C ASP A 78 -0.31 11.08 4.42
N VAL A 79 0.05 9.82 4.69
CA VAL A 79 0.56 9.39 6.00
C VAL A 79 1.95 9.98 6.27
N ILE A 80 2.87 9.89 5.29
CA ILE A 80 4.24 10.42 5.42
C ILE A 80 4.25 11.95 5.60
N ASP A 81 3.39 12.66 4.88
CA ASP A 81 3.24 14.12 4.94
C ASP A 81 2.38 14.58 6.14
N CYS A 82 1.96 13.67 7.03
CA CYS A 82 1.09 13.93 8.18
C CYS A 82 -0.27 14.56 7.82
N ARG A 83 -0.76 14.35 6.60
CA ARG A 83 -2.11 14.75 6.15
C ARG A 83 -3.18 13.71 6.49
N MET A 84 -2.77 12.51 6.87
CA MET A 84 -3.59 11.37 7.27
C MET A 84 -2.94 10.68 8.46
N THR A 85 -3.74 10.22 9.42
CA THR A 85 -3.21 9.46 10.56
C THR A 85 -2.72 8.07 10.13
N PRO A 86 -1.77 7.44 10.86
CA PRO A 86 -1.32 6.08 10.56
C PRO A 86 -2.47 5.08 10.51
N ASP A 87 -3.42 5.15 11.45
CA ASP A 87 -4.57 4.24 11.52
C ASP A 87 -5.52 4.39 10.32
N GLU A 88 -5.85 5.63 9.93
CA GLU A 88 -6.64 5.89 8.73
C GLU A 88 -5.95 5.38 7.47
N GLY A 89 -4.63 5.57 7.39
CA GLY A 89 -3.80 5.03 6.31
C GLY A 89 -3.85 3.51 6.28
N LEU A 90 -3.62 2.86 7.42
CA LEU A 90 -3.64 1.40 7.55
C LEU A 90 -4.98 0.83 7.10
N ALA A 91 -6.09 1.42 7.56
CA ALA A 91 -7.43 1.01 7.16
C ALA A 91 -7.63 1.10 5.63
N ASN A 92 -7.10 2.13 4.98
CA ASN A 92 -7.14 2.25 3.52
C ASN A 92 -6.28 1.18 2.83
N MET A 93 -5.07 0.90 3.32
CA MET A 93 -4.20 -0.13 2.75
C MET A 93 -4.75 -1.54 2.93
N VAL A 94 -5.43 -1.83 4.05
CA VAL A 94 -6.13 -3.10 4.28
C VAL A 94 -7.29 -3.28 3.29
N LYS A 95 -8.06 -2.23 3.00
CA LYS A 95 -9.11 -2.29 1.95
C LYS A 95 -8.51 -2.59 0.59
N ILE A 96 -7.39 -1.95 0.24
CA ILE A 96 -6.66 -2.21 -1.00
C ILE A 96 -6.23 -3.68 -1.08
N ALA A 97 -5.59 -4.19 -0.03
CA ALA A 97 -5.10 -5.57 0.03
C ALA A 97 -6.23 -6.60 -0.10
N ASN A 98 -7.45 -6.27 0.34
CA ASN A 98 -8.63 -7.13 0.18
C ASN A 98 -9.25 -7.06 -1.23
N LEU A 99 -9.10 -5.94 -1.94
CA LEU A 99 -9.55 -5.78 -3.33
C LEU A 99 -8.58 -6.43 -4.31
N ASP A 100 -7.30 -6.36 -3.99
CA ASP A 100 -6.22 -6.79 -4.83
C ASP A 100 -5.21 -7.57 -3.97
N TYR A 101 -5.29 -8.90 -4.05
CA TYR A 101 -4.47 -9.85 -3.29
C TYR A 101 -2.98 -9.85 -3.73
N LEU A 102 -2.48 -8.73 -4.25
CA LEU A 102 -1.08 -8.57 -4.53
C LEU A 102 -0.28 -8.68 -3.23
N ASN A 103 0.74 -9.53 -3.28
CA ASN A 103 1.65 -9.77 -2.16
C ASN A 103 2.30 -8.49 -1.61
N LYS A 104 2.34 -7.39 -2.37
CA LYS A 104 2.96 -6.13 -1.92
C LYS A 104 2.16 -5.37 -0.86
N TYR A 105 0.87 -5.68 -0.68
CA TYR A 105 0.03 -5.02 0.33
C TYR A 105 -0.23 -5.89 1.57
N ILE A 106 0.22 -7.16 1.57
CA ILE A 106 -0.16 -8.15 2.59
C ILE A 106 0.29 -7.78 4.00
N GLU A 107 1.42 -7.07 4.12
CA GLU A 107 1.99 -6.68 5.42
C GLU A 107 1.08 -5.71 6.17
N PHE A 108 0.31 -4.87 5.46
CA PHE A 108 -0.70 -4.03 6.09
C PHE A 108 -1.85 -4.85 6.71
N ILE A 109 -2.21 -6.00 6.12
CA ILE A 109 -3.18 -6.93 6.72
C ILE A 109 -2.58 -7.53 8.00
N TYR A 110 -1.34 -8.00 7.95
CA TYR A 110 -0.68 -8.60 9.12
C TYR A 110 -0.54 -7.65 10.29
N ILE A 111 -0.21 -6.38 10.02
CA ILE A 111 -0.18 -5.33 11.05
C ILE A 111 -1.59 -5.13 11.64
N SER A 112 -2.62 -5.02 10.79
CA SER A 112 -4.00 -4.85 11.26
C SER A 112 -4.49 -6.02 12.12
N ASP A 113 -4.16 -7.26 11.74
CA ASP A 113 -4.54 -8.46 12.48
C ASP A 113 -3.88 -8.50 13.88
N ASP A 114 -2.60 -8.13 13.96
CA ASP A 114 -1.87 -8.09 15.22
C ASP A 114 -2.34 -6.97 16.14
N ILE A 115 -2.68 -5.79 15.59
CA ILE A 115 -3.32 -4.70 16.35
C ILE A 115 -4.65 -5.17 16.93
N TYR A 116 -5.51 -5.77 16.10
CA TYR A 116 -6.79 -6.32 16.57
C TYR A 116 -6.60 -7.34 17.70
N SER A 117 -5.61 -8.23 17.58
CA SER A 117 -5.28 -9.20 18.64
C SER A 117 -4.92 -8.49 19.95
N ILE A 118 -4.04 -7.49 19.90
CA ILE A 118 -3.60 -6.72 21.07
C ILE A 118 -4.78 -6.00 21.73
N GLU A 119 -5.64 -5.33 20.95
CA GLU A 119 -6.82 -4.60 21.44
C GLU A 119 -7.81 -5.52 22.18
N HIS A 120 -7.84 -6.81 21.83
CA HIS A 120 -8.70 -7.81 22.44
C HIS A 120 -7.98 -8.67 23.49
N GLY A 121 -6.82 -8.23 23.98
CA GLY A 121 -6.06 -8.90 25.04
C GLY A 121 -5.32 -10.16 24.58
N GLY A 122 -5.19 -10.36 23.28
CA GLY A 122 -4.41 -11.42 22.65
C GLY A 122 -2.92 -11.06 22.51
N THR A 123 -2.20 -11.97 21.85
CA THR A 123 -0.79 -11.78 21.50
C THR A 123 -0.64 -11.61 20.00
N PRO A 124 0.23 -10.70 19.52
CA PRO A 124 0.52 -10.57 18.10
C PRO A 124 1.21 -11.84 17.57
N TYR A 125 0.87 -12.23 16.34
CA TYR A 125 1.40 -13.41 15.67
C TYR A 125 2.53 -13.07 14.69
N TYR A 126 2.36 -12.02 13.87
CA TYR A 126 3.29 -11.64 12.82
C TYR A 126 4.46 -10.79 13.33
N PHE A 127 4.17 -9.94 14.33
CA PHE A 127 5.08 -9.03 15.00
C PHE A 127 5.09 -9.31 16.52
N PRO A 128 5.73 -10.40 16.99
CA PRO A 128 5.65 -10.85 18.38
C PRO A 128 6.13 -9.83 19.44
N GLU A 129 6.93 -8.84 19.02
CA GLU A 129 7.46 -7.79 19.88
C GLU A 129 6.58 -6.51 19.89
N LEU A 130 5.46 -6.53 19.17
CA LEU A 130 4.53 -5.40 19.08
C LEU A 130 3.81 -5.21 20.42
N SER A 131 3.78 -3.95 20.85
CA SER A 131 3.07 -3.46 22.03
C SER A 131 2.30 -2.20 21.67
N THR A 132 1.32 -1.82 22.50
CA THR A 132 0.42 -0.69 22.21
C THR A 132 1.15 0.64 21.99
N ASP A 133 2.27 0.86 22.68
CA ASP A 133 3.12 2.06 22.55
C ASP A 133 3.95 2.10 21.26
N LYS A 134 4.00 1.01 20.50
CA LYS A 134 4.80 0.88 19.27
C LYS A 134 3.97 0.78 17.98
N ILE A 135 2.64 0.78 18.08
CA ILE A 135 1.73 0.60 16.93
C ILE A 135 1.97 1.68 15.87
N ASP A 136 1.92 2.95 16.27
CA ASP A 136 2.14 4.09 15.36
C ASP A 136 3.49 4.02 14.64
N GLU A 137 4.55 3.64 15.37
CA GLU A 137 5.90 3.52 14.83
C GLU A 137 5.97 2.41 13.78
N LEU A 138 5.40 1.24 14.08
CA LEU A 138 5.35 0.11 13.16
C LEU A 138 4.61 0.48 11.88
N ILE A 139 3.41 1.07 12.00
CA ILE A 139 2.60 1.47 10.84
C ILE A 139 3.37 2.46 9.97
N LYS A 140 3.95 3.52 10.56
CA LYS A 140 4.72 4.52 9.81
C LYS A 140 5.95 3.91 9.13
N ASN A 141 6.65 2.99 9.80
CA ASN A 141 7.80 2.31 9.21
C ASN A 141 7.38 1.48 7.99
N GLU A 142 6.25 0.77 8.07
CA GLU A 142 5.73 0.01 6.93
C GLU A 142 5.36 0.93 5.76
N PHE A 143 4.70 2.05 6.01
CA PHE A 143 4.43 3.06 4.99
C PHE A 143 5.71 3.56 4.30
N PHE A 144 6.78 3.79 5.07
CA PHE A 144 8.07 4.20 4.53
C PHE A 144 8.72 3.10 3.67
N ILE A 145 8.71 1.85 4.14
CA ILE A 145 9.25 0.70 3.39
C ILE A 145 8.50 0.54 2.07
N PHE A 146 7.17 0.56 2.11
CA PHE A 146 6.34 0.47 0.92
C PHE A 146 6.63 1.61 -0.08
N TYR A 147 6.70 2.85 0.41
CA TYR A 147 7.02 4.01 -0.43
C TYR A 147 8.36 3.86 -1.15
N GLU A 148 9.41 3.50 -0.42
CA GLU A 148 10.74 3.33 -0.98
C GLU A 148 10.81 2.15 -1.95
N ALA A 149 10.08 1.07 -1.67
CA ALA A 149 9.99 -0.08 -2.55
C ALA A 149 9.33 0.27 -3.89
N GLU A 150 8.19 0.96 -3.87
CA GLU A 150 7.52 1.44 -5.09
C GLU A 150 8.40 2.43 -5.85
N ARG A 151 8.95 3.45 -5.17
CA ARG A 151 9.81 4.48 -5.78
C ARG A 151 11.02 3.89 -6.51
N LYS A 152 11.59 2.80 -5.99
CA LYS A 152 12.76 2.12 -6.56
C LYS A 152 12.40 0.94 -7.47
N GLY A 153 11.12 0.61 -7.62
CA GLY A 153 10.65 -0.56 -8.38
C GLY A 153 11.21 -1.87 -7.82
N ILE A 154 11.26 -2.00 -6.50
CA ILE A 154 11.91 -3.12 -5.81
C ILE A 154 11.15 -4.43 -5.99
N TYR A 155 9.81 -4.41 -5.87
CA TYR A 155 8.99 -5.63 -5.92
C TYR A 155 9.25 -6.49 -7.16
N GLU A 156 9.46 -5.87 -8.32
CA GLU A 156 9.84 -6.58 -9.56
C GLU A 156 11.28 -7.10 -9.55
N LYS A 157 12.22 -6.31 -9.02
CA LYS A 157 13.66 -6.63 -9.03
C LYS A 157 14.02 -7.77 -8.09
N VAL A 158 13.24 -7.97 -7.03
CA VAL A 158 13.65 -8.83 -5.91
C VAL A 158 12.74 -10.01 -5.66
N LYS A 159 11.83 -10.30 -6.58
CA LYS A 159 10.88 -11.42 -6.46
C LYS A 159 11.53 -12.79 -6.21
N ASN A 160 12.81 -12.94 -6.54
CA ASN A 160 13.57 -14.19 -6.36
C ASN A 160 14.49 -14.18 -5.13
N TYR A 161 14.62 -13.07 -4.40
CA TYR A 161 15.57 -12.93 -3.31
C TYR A 161 14.94 -13.25 -1.95
N ILE A 162 15.74 -13.80 -1.05
CA ILE A 162 15.42 -13.99 0.35
C ILE A 162 16.47 -13.32 1.23
N TYR A 163 16.08 -12.90 2.41
CA TYR A 163 17.01 -12.46 3.46
C TYR A 163 17.22 -13.58 4.47
N CYS A 164 18.46 -14.00 4.68
CA CYS A 164 18.78 -15.01 5.69
C CYS A 164 18.94 -14.37 7.07
N LYS A 165 18.05 -14.72 8.01
CA LYS A 165 18.11 -14.21 9.39
C LYS A 165 19.32 -14.73 10.18
N LYS A 166 19.97 -15.81 9.74
CA LYS A 166 21.15 -16.41 10.40
C LYS A 166 22.47 -15.74 10.03
N CYS A 167 22.68 -15.47 8.74
CA CYS A 167 23.97 -14.95 8.24
C CYS A 167 23.84 -13.57 7.58
N SER A 168 22.65 -12.96 7.65
CA SER A 168 22.33 -11.64 7.14
C SER A 168 22.62 -11.45 5.64
N SER A 169 22.64 -12.53 4.86
CA SER A 169 22.84 -12.45 3.41
C SER A 169 21.53 -12.33 2.65
N LEU A 170 21.56 -11.52 1.58
CA LEU A 170 20.50 -11.38 0.60
C LEU A 170 20.88 -12.14 -0.67
N GLN A 171 20.07 -13.10 -1.09
CA GLN A 171 20.41 -14.00 -2.21
C GLN A 171 19.18 -14.79 -2.70
N GLU A 172 19.29 -15.43 -3.85
CA GLU A 172 18.28 -16.42 -4.25
C GLU A 172 18.34 -17.68 -3.37
N PRO A 173 17.19 -18.22 -2.93
CA PRO A 173 17.15 -19.40 -2.09
C PRO A 173 17.51 -20.65 -2.90
N VAL A 174 18.02 -21.66 -2.21
CA VAL A 174 18.20 -23.01 -2.78
C VAL A 174 17.16 -23.97 -2.22
N LEU A 175 16.60 -24.82 -3.07
CA LEU A 175 15.68 -25.86 -2.64
C LEU A 175 16.46 -27.02 -2.02
N LYS A 176 16.16 -27.36 -0.78
CA LYS A 176 16.73 -28.49 -0.05
C LYS A 176 15.66 -29.49 0.34
N LYS A 177 16.08 -30.71 0.66
CA LYS A 177 15.22 -31.81 1.11
C LYS A 177 15.62 -32.23 2.52
N LYS A 178 14.66 -32.37 3.43
CA LYS A 178 14.94 -32.95 4.75
C LYS A 178 15.21 -34.45 4.57
N ARG A 179 16.32 -34.96 5.12
CA ARG A 179 16.73 -36.37 4.91
C ARG A 179 15.68 -37.40 5.36
N PHE A 180 14.84 -37.05 6.33
CA PHE A 180 13.92 -37.99 7.01
C PHE A 180 12.43 -37.71 6.79
N ARG A 181 12.09 -36.61 6.12
CA ARG A 181 10.72 -36.27 5.76
C ARG A 181 10.80 -35.87 4.31
N ASN A 182 9.95 -36.42 3.44
CA ASN A 182 9.94 -36.15 1.99
C ASN A 182 9.45 -34.71 1.69
N ILE A 183 9.93 -33.74 2.46
CA ILE A 183 9.54 -32.34 2.53
C ILE A 183 10.70 -31.54 1.96
N GLN A 184 10.38 -30.76 0.93
CA GLN A 184 11.26 -29.76 0.36
C GLN A 184 11.10 -28.44 1.13
N TYR A 185 12.18 -27.68 1.22
CA TYR A 185 12.19 -26.37 1.86
C TYR A 185 13.21 -25.45 1.19
N TYR A 186 12.93 -24.16 1.17
CA TYR A 186 13.90 -23.16 0.73
C TYR A 186 14.91 -22.87 1.84
N ALA A 187 16.17 -22.71 1.46
CA ALA A 187 17.26 -22.40 2.37
C ALA A 187 18.16 -21.31 1.79
N CYS A 188 18.82 -20.60 2.70
CA CYS A 188 19.93 -19.71 2.41
C CYS A 188 20.99 -20.42 1.55
N SER A 189 21.34 -19.88 0.39
CA SER A 189 22.38 -20.44 -0.48
C SER A 189 23.79 -20.31 0.12
N ASN A 190 24.06 -19.25 0.90
CA ASN A 190 25.34 -19.05 1.58
C ASN A 190 25.58 -19.99 2.79
N CYS A 191 24.77 -19.91 3.85
CA CYS A 191 24.97 -20.69 5.09
C CYS A 191 24.08 -21.94 5.23
N GLY A 192 23.15 -22.15 4.30
CA GLY A 192 22.29 -23.34 4.27
C GLY A 192 21.13 -23.38 5.27
N SER A 193 20.90 -22.31 6.04
CA SER A 193 19.80 -22.20 7.02
C SER A 193 18.42 -22.05 6.35
N ASP A 194 17.40 -22.65 6.96
CA ASP A 194 15.97 -22.44 6.64
C ASP A 194 15.34 -21.27 7.39
N ASN A 195 16.11 -20.54 8.22
CA ASN A 195 15.66 -19.33 8.89
C ASN A 195 15.81 -18.12 7.94
N ILE A 196 14.80 -17.93 7.09
CA ILE A 196 14.80 -16.98 5.98
C ILE A 196 13.52 -16.12 6.02
N ALA A 197 13.63 -14.87 5.56
CA ALA A 197 12.52 -13.99 5.25
C ALA A 197 12.34 -13.94 3.73
N TYR A 198 11.11 -14.14 3.27
CA TYR A 198 10.78 -14.15 1.84
C TYR A 198 10.68 -12.74 1.28
N ASN A 199 10.86 -12.59 -0.03
CA ASN A 199 10.75 -11.33 -0.78
C ASN A 199 9.45 -10.55 -0.54
N SER A 200 8.36 -11.23 -0.22
CA SER A 200 7.06 -10.61 0.07
C SER A 200 6.95 -10.00 1.47
N SER A 201 7.97 -10.18 2.33
CA SER A 201 7.94 -9.66 3.70
C SER A 201 8.61 -8.29 3.80
N SER A 202 8.14 -7.46 4.73
CA SER A 202 8.70 -6.14 5.01
C SER A 202 10.15 -6.22 5.45
N ILE A 203 10.50 -7.24 6.26
CA ILE A 203 11.88 -7.48 6.71
C ILE A 203 12.81 -7.69 5.51
N CYS A 204 12.40 -8.50 4.54
CA CYS A 204 13.22 -8.73 3.36
C CYS A 204 13.33 -7.44 2.52
N THR A 205 12.20 -6.76 2.32
CA THR A 205 12.11 -5.51 1.55
C THR A 205 12.99 -4.41 2.15
N GLU A 206 12.94 -4.21 3.46
CA GLU A 206 13.78 -3.27 4.21
C GLU A 206 15.26 -3.61 4.03
N LYS A 207 15.64 -4.86 4.24
CA LYS A 207 17.04 -5.30 4.07
C LYS A 207 17.53 -5.16 2.63
N ILE A 208 16.63 -5.28 1.65
CA ILE A 208 16.93 -5.00 0.25
C ILE A 208 17.13 -3.51 0.04
N ILE A 209 16.25 -2.65 0.56
CA ILE A 209 16.41 -1.18 0.48
C ILE A 209 17.77 -0.77 1.07
N GLU A 210 18.12 -1.33 2.23
CA GLU A 210 19.41 -1.13 2.89
C GLU A 210 20.58 -1.68 2.08
N PHE A 211 20.48 -2.89 1.54
CA PHE A 211 21.55 -3.55 0.79
C PHE A 211 21.82 -2.86 -0.54
N LEU A 212 20.75 -2.42 -1.20
CA LEU A 212 20.85 -1.82 -2.51
C LEU A 212 21.63 -0.52 -2.47
N LYS A 213 21.61 0.27 -1.36
CA LYS A 213 22.28 1.60 -1.21
C LYS A 213 22.51 2.30 -2.56
N ILE A 214 21.49 2.30 -3.43
CA ILE A 214 21.60 2.94 -4.74
C ILE A 214 21.43 4.41 -4.41
N ASN A 215 22.58 5.07 -4.23
CA ASN A 215 22.73 6.51 -4.37
C ASN A 215 22.19 6.93 -5.75
#